data_AF-A0A7C7I1R6-F1
#
_entry.id   AF-A0A7C7I1R6-F1
#
_cell.length_a   1.000
_cell.length_b   1.000
_cell.length_c   1.000
_cell.angle_alpha   90.00
_cell.angle_beta   90.00
_cell.angle_gamma   90.00
#
_symmetry.space_group_name_H-M   'P 1'
#
loop_
_entity.id
_entity.type
_entity.pdbx_description
1 polymer ?
#
loop_
_entity_poly.entity_id
_entity_poly.type
_entity_poly.pdbx_seq_one_letter_code
_entity_poly.pdbx_strand_id
1 'polypeptide(L)'
;MIVLKMRLLFIIIFIFDEQIYAQSIGFIKGVDISILYQVEQNGGVFYENGIEKDPIEIFKDHGVNAVRLKLWHTPILDYNGLPRVLQMAQRIDTLGLDLMLDIHYSDTWADPGNQTKPSAWEALDFETLSDSVFHYTKNVVTKFKAQGTLPKFIQIGNETDCGFLWPDGYVCDESNTDTQWQNLGILFNHAISGIQ
;
A
#
# COMPACT_ATOMS: atom_id res chain seq x y z
N MET A 1 -74.11 -16.77 -24.48
CA MET A 1 -73.14 -15.69 -24.15
C MET A 1 -71.82 -16.36 -23.76
N ILE A 2 -70.98 -16.87 -24.67
CA ILE A 2 -70.04 -16.20 -25.59
C ILE A 2 -69.17 -15.11 -24.91
N VAL A 3 -68.09 -15.58 -24.27
CA VAL A 3 -66.66 -15.19 -24.36
C VAL A 3 -66.26 -13.71 -24.60
N LEU A 4 -65.45 -13.15 -23.68
CA LEU A 4 -64.14 -12.51 -23.97
C LEU A 4 -63.36 -12.27 -22.65
N LYS A 5 -62.46 -13.18 -22.22
CA LYS A 5 -61.00 -13.20 -22.45
C LYS A 5 -60.20 -11.93 -22.05
N MET A 6 -59.43 -12.11 -20.96
CA MET A 6 -57.96 -12.01 -20.94
C MET A 6 -57.31 -10.62 -20.94
N ARG A 7 -56.62 -10.27 -19.84
CA ARG A 7 -55.14 -10.06 -19.76
C ARG A 7 -54.76 -9.37 -18.44
N LEU A 8 -53.99 -10.08 -17.61
CA LEU A 8 -52.61 -9.76 -17.24
C LEU A 8 -52.43 -8.40 -16.54
N LEU A 9 -52.10 -8.45 -15.25
CA LEU A 9 -50.75 -8.08 -14.81
C LEU A 9 -50.52 -8.61 -13.38
N PHE A 10 -49.83 -9.75 -13.29
CA PHE A 10 -49.10 -10.09 -12.07
C PHE A 10 -47.94 -9.11 -11.97
N ILE A 11 -48.12 -8.03 -11.21
CA ILE A 11 -46.99 -7.22 -10.74
C ILE A 11 -46.40 -7.96 -9.55
N ILE A 12 -45.60 -8.99 -9.82
CA ILE A 12 -44.56 -9.41 -8.88
C ILE A 12 -43.44 -8.42 -9.12
N ILE A 13 -43.37 -7.39 -8.27
CA ILE A 13 -42.19 -6.56 -8.14
C ILE A 13 -41.11 -7.51 -7.64
N PHE A 14 -40.25 -8.00 -8.55
CA PHE A 14 -38.93 -8.44 -8.19
C PHE A 14 -38.19 -7.21 -7.69
N ILE A 15 -38.35 -6.91 -6.40
CA ILE A 15 -37.38 -6.14 -5.67
C ILE A 15 -36.16 -7.08 -5.64
N PHE A 16 -35.28 -6.91 -6.63
CA PHE A 16 -33.90 -7.33 -6.44
C PHE A 16 -33.42 -6.47 -5.28
N ASP A 17 -33.46 -7.08 -4.09
CA ASP A 17 -32.71 -6.63 -2.94
C ASP A 17 -31.25 -6.78 -3.38
N GLU A 18 -30.70 -5.76 -4.03
CA GLU A 18 -29.26 -5.52 -4.04
C GLU A 18 -28.90 -5.19 -2.59
N GLN A 19 -28.91 -6.22 -1.75
CA GLN A 19 -28.04 -6.25 -0.60
C GLN A 19 -26.64 -6.13 -1.19
N ILE A 20 -26.14 -4.89 -1.19
CA ILE A 20 -24.72 -4.63 -1.15
C ILE A 20 -24.26 -5.36 0.10
N TYR A 21 -23.91 -6.64 -0.04
CA TYR A 21 -23.10 -7.32 0.93
C TYR A 21 -21.82 -6.50 0.95
N ALA A 22 -21.70 -5.61 1.95
CA ALA A 22 -20.40 -5.10 2.34
C ALA A 22 -19.59 -6.37 2.63
N GLN A 23 -18.79 -6.77 1.65
CA GLN A 23 -17.97 -7.97 1.76
C GLN A 23 -17.04 -7.68 2.93
N SER A 24 -17.32 -8.28 4.08
CA SER A 24 -16.50 -8.08 5.24
C SER A 24 -15.09 -8.50 4.86
N ILE A 25 -14.15 -7.57 4.95
CA ILE A 25 -12.74 -7.92 4.87
C ILE A 25 -12.54 -8.86 6.07
N GLY A 26 -12.29 -10.14 5.78
CA GLY A 26 -12.02 -11.12 6.82
C GLY A 26 -10.86 -10.66 7.68
N PHE A 27 -10.74 -11.21 8.89
CA PHE A 27 -9.64 -10.86 9.78
C PHE A 27 -8.28 -11.03 9.08
N ILE A 28 -7.46 -9.97 9.09
CA ILE A 28 -6.16 -9.96 8.42
C ILE A 28 -5.12 -10.59 9.35
N LYS A 29 -4.53 -11.70 8.90
CA LYS A 29 -3.35 -12.33 9.51
C LYS A 29 -2.17 -11.96 8.63
N GLY A 30 -1.55 -10.83 8.95
CA GLY A 30 -0.49 -10.22 8.15
C GLY A 30 0.92 -10.56 8.64
N VAL A 31 1.89 -10.52 7.72
CA VAL A 31 3.33 -10.53 8.01
C VAL A 31 4.02 -9.42 7.20
N ASP A 32 5.06 -8.80 7.76
CA ASP A 32 5.97 -7.94 6.98
C ASP A 32 7.21 -8.75 6.58
N ILE A 33 7.46 -8.89 5.29
CA ILE A 33 8.59 -9.66 4.73
C ILE A 33 9.52 -8.78 3.90
N SER A 34 9.52 -7.47 4.13
CA SER A 34 10.21 -6.53 3.25
C SER A 34 11.72 -6.77 3.10
N ILE A 35 12.34 -7.45 4.08
CA ILE A 35 13.75 -7.81 4.03
C ILE A 35 14.00 -9.23 3.49
N LEU A 36 12.96 -10.00 3.17
CA LEU A 36 13.08 -11.40 2.77
C LEU A 36 13.98 -11.56 1.54
N TYR A 37 13.77 -10.72 0.52
CA TYR A 37 14.62 -10.74 -0.67
C TYR A 37 16.10 -10.51 -0.32
N GLN A 38 16.39 -9.56 0.56
CA GLN A 38 17.76 -9.31 1.04
C GLN A 38 18.31 -10.53 1.78
N VAL A 39 17.52 -11.16 2.64
CA VAL A 39 17.92 -12.36 3.39
C VAL A 39 18.28 -13.50 2.43
N GLU A 40 17.43 -13.78 1.45
CA GLU A 40 17.65 -14.82 0.42
C GLU A 40 18.89 -14.52 -0.43
N GLN A 41 19.09 -13.26 -0.85
CA GLN A 41 20.30 -12.85 -1.58
C GLN A 41 21.59 -13.02 -0.76
N ASN A 42 21.50 -13.01 0.57
CA ASN A 42 22.63 -13.23 1.47
C ASN A 42 22.73 -14.69 1.96
N GLY A 43 22.08 -15.64 1.27
CA GLY A 43 22.18 -17.07 1.55
C GLY A 43 21.23 -17.58 2.62
N GLY A 44 20.25 -16.77 3.03
CA GLY A 44 19.18 -17.21 3.92
C GLY A 44 18.31 -18.27 3.26
N VAL A 45 18.09 -19.37 3.99
CA VAL A 45 17.24 -20.50 3.60
C VAL A 45 16.26 -20.80 4.74
N PHE A 46 15.06 -21.26 4.39
CA PHE A 46 13.98 -21.49 5.34
C PHE A 46 13.50 -22.93 5.26
N TYR A 47 13.05 -23.47 6.40
CA TYR A 47 12.68 -24.88 6.51
C TYR A 47 11.35 -25.03 7.24
N GLU A 48 10.57 -26.02 6.81
CA GLU A 48 9.43 -26.56 7.54
C GLU A 48 9.61 -28.07 7.69
N ASN A 49 9.55 -28.57 8.92
CA ASN A 49 9.77 -30.00 9.22
C ASN A 49 11.09 -30.57 8.68
N GLY A 50 12.14 -29.73 8.63
CA GLY A 50 13.46 -30.11 8.11
C GLY A 50 13.57 -30.13 6.59
N ILE A 51 12.54 -29.72 5.86
CA ILE A 51 12.52 -29.63 4.39
C ILE A 51 12.60 -28.14 4.01
N GLU A 52 13.54 -27.81 3.11
CA GLU A 52 13.66 -26.45 2.58
C GLU A 52 12.39 -26.05 1.84
N LYS A 53 11.86 -24.87 2.16
CA LYS A 53 10.58 -24.41 1.61
C LYS A 53 10.53 -22.88 1.56
N ASP A 54 9.80 -22.37 0.58
CA ASP A 54 9.54 -20.94 0.43
C ASP A 54 8.84 -20.40 1.70
N PRO A 55 9.42 -19.40 2.41
CA PRO A 55 8.83 -18.89 3.63
C PRO A 55 7.45 -18.24 3.43
N ILE A 56 7.13 -17.70 2.25
CA ILE A 56 5.80 -17.15 1.96
C ILE A 56 4.76 -18.27 1.87
N GLU A 57 5.13 -19.44 1.32
CA GLU A 57 4.29 -20.63 1.35
C GLU A 57 4.09 -21.15 2.77
N ILE A 58 5.16 -21.19 3.58
CA ILE A 58 5.06 -21.54 5.01
C ILE A 58 4.07 -20.60 5.70
N PHE A 59 4.22 -19.29 5.56
CA PHE A 59 3.29 -18.33 6.15
C PHE A 59 1.84 -18.59 5.74
N LYS A 60 1.60 -18.80 4.44
CA LYS A 60 0.27 -19.10 3.91
C LYS A 60 -0.32 -20.39 4.49
N ASP A 61 0.47 -21.46 4.58
CA ASP A 61 0.03 -22.75 5.13
C ASP A 61 -0.31 -22.65 6.63
N HIS A 62 0.33 -21.72 7.35
CA HIS A 62 0.00 -21.37 8.73
C HIS A 62 -1.08 -20.26 8.83
N GLY A 63 -1.75 -19.97 7.73
CA GLY A 63 -2.96 -19.17 7.67
C GLY A 63 -2.74 -17.66 7.53
N VAL A 64 -1.54 -17.19 7.19
CA VAL A 64 -1.34 -15.80 6.75
C VAL A 64 -2.14 -15.57 5.47
N ASN A 65 -2.83 -14.43 5.40
CA ASN A 65 -3.65 -14.05 4.25
C ASN A 65 -3.26 -12.70 3.63
N ALA A 66 -2.34 -11.96 4.27
CA ALA A 66 -1.84 -10.71 3.73
C ALA A 66 -0.34 -10.55 4.01
N VAL A 67 0.34 -9.81 3.14
CA VAL A 67 1.75 -9.48 3.27
C VAL A 67 1.91 -7.97 3.19
N ARG A 68 2.73 -7.42 4.08
CA ARG A 68 3.17 -6.02 4.06
C ARG A 68 4.56 -5.91 3.45
N LEU A 69 4.74 -4.96 2.54
CA LEU A 69 6.03 -4.58 1.97
C LEU A 69 6.26 -3.08 2.10
N LYS A 70 7.39 -2.68 2.68
CA LYS A 70 7.87 -1.31 2.65
C LYS A 70 8.52 -0.96 1.31
N LEU A 71 8.38 0.30 0.93
CA LEU A 71 8.93 0.88 -0.29
C LEU A 71 9.74 2.14 0.07
N TRP A 72 11.01 2.09 -0.28
CA TRP A 72 11.92 3.24 -0.26
C TRP A 72 11.99 3.89 -1.64
N HIS A 73 12.22 5.20 -1.67
CA HIS A 73 12.17 5.99 -2.91
C HIS A 73 13.35 5.69 -3.85
N THR A 74 14.59 5.84 -3.39
CA THR A 74 15.81 5.56 -4.16
C THR A 74 16.90 4.97 -3.24
N PRO A 75 16.71 3.76 -2.73
CA PRO A 75 17.68 3.16 -1.81
C PRO A 75 18.95 2.69 -2.51
N ILE A 76 20.10 2.90 -1.87
CA ILE A 76 21.44 2.65 -2.45
C ILE A 76 21.62 1.20 -2.93
N LEU A 77 21.14 0.21 -2.15
CA LEU A 77 21.29 -1.22 -2.46
C LEU A 77 20.05 -1.82 -3.15
N ASP A 78 19.06 -1.00 -3.51
CA ASP A 78 17.82 -1.38 -4.20
C ASP A 78 16.93 -2.44 -3.50
N TYR A 79 17.28 -2.97 -2.31
CA TYR A 79 16.50 -4.06 -1.67
C TYR A 79 15.02 -3.74 -1.40
N ASN A 80 14.69 -2.49 -1.08
CA ASN A 80 13.32 -2.01 -0.88
C ASN A 80 12.91 -0.98 -1.95
N GLY A 81 13.62 -0.93 -3.08
CA GLY A 81 13.26 -0.07 -4.20
C GLY A 81 12.11 -0.66 -5.01
N LEU A 82 11.42 0.19 -5.79
CA LEU A 82 10.25 -0.22 -6.56
C LEU A 82 10.47 -1.47 -7.43
N PRO A 83 11.62 -1.67 -8.11
CA PRO A 83 11.86 -2.90 -8.88
C PRO A 83 11.79 -4.18 -8.03
N ARG A 84 12.37 -4.16 -6.82
CA ARG A 84 12.38 -5.34 -5.91
C ARG A 84 11.05 -5.54 -5.23
N VAL A 85 10.38 -4.46 -4.83
CA VAL A 85 9.02 -4.55 -4.28
C VAL A 85 8.06 -5.15 -5.32
N LEU A 86 8.14 -4.74 -6.58
CA LEU A 86 7.34 -5.33 -7.67
C LEU A 86 7.68 -6.82 -7.90
N GLN A 87 8.94 -7.21 -7.76
CA GLN A 87 9.34 -8.63 -7.84
C GLN A 87 8.70 -9.45 -6.70
N MET A 88 8.74 -8.95 -5.48
CA MET A 88 8.11 -9.60 -4.32
C MET A 88 6.59 -9.63 -4.44
N ALA A 89 5.98 -8.57 -4.97
CA ALA A 89 4.54 -8.49 -5.20
C ALA A 89 4.04 -9.60 -6.13
N GLN A 90 4.78 -9.94 -7.18
CA GLN A 90 4.43 -11.07 -8.06
C GLN A 90 4.45 -12.42 -7.33
N ARG A 91 5.43 -12.64 -6.45
CA ARG A 91 5.54 -13.86 -5.63
C ARG A 91 4.39 -13.97 -4.62
N ILE A 92 3.97 -12.85 -4.04
CA ILE A 92 2.82 -12.76 -3.13
C ILE A 92 1.50 -13.04 -3.90
N ASP A 93 1.32 -12.43 -5.07
CA ASP A 93 0.14 -12.58 -5.91
C ASP A 93 -0.04 -14.00 -6.46
N THR A 94 1.05 -14.66 -6.87
CA THR A 94 1.01 -16.09 -7.30
C THR A 94 0.54 -17.03 -6.19
N LEU A 95 0.67 -16.64 -4.93
CA LEU A 95 0.14 -17.37 -3.78
C LEU A 95 -1.26 -16.91 -3.37
N GLY A 96 -1.84 -15.91 -4.03
CA GLY A 96 -3.19 -15.39 -3.75
C GLY A 96 -3.31 -14.70 -2.40
N LEU A 97 -2.22 -14.10 -1.91
CA LEU A 97 -2.19 -13.32 -0.67
C LEU A 97 -2.48 -11.85 -0.98
N ASP A 98 -3.20 -11.17 -0.09
CA ASP A 98 -3.39 -9.72 -0.20
C ASP A 98 -2.06 -8.97 0.03
N LEU A 99 -1.84 -7.86 -0.66
CA LEU A 99 -0.67 -7.00 -0.48
C LEU A 99 -1.04 -5.69 0.22
N MET A 100 -0.32 -5.34 1.28
CA MET A 100 -0.26 -4.00 1.86
C MET A 100 1.07 -3.35 1.46
N LEU A 101 1.01 -2.25 0.73
CA LEU A 101 2.19 -1.46 0.39
C LEU A 101 2.37 -0.33 1.42
N ASP A 102 3.56 -0.21 1.98
CA ASP A 102 3.94 0.89 2.85
C ASP A 102 4.95 1.81 2.18
N ILE A 103 4.51 3.01 1.80
CA ILE A 103 5.37 3.98 1.11
C ILE A 103 6.00 4.89 2.14
N HIS A 104 7.32 4.75 2.35
CA HIS A 104 8.04 5.52 3.36
C HIS A 104 8.23 7.01 3.00
N TYR A 105 8.26 7.35 1.70
CA TYR A 105 8.69 8.66 1.22
C TYR A 105 10.08 9.07 1.76
N SER A 106 10.98 8.10 1.85
CA SER A 106 12.38 8.26 2.24
C SER A 106 13.22 7.27 1.42
N ASP A 107 14.51 7.55 1.25
CA ASP A 107 15.47 6.62 0.65
C ASP A 107 15.90 5.51 1.63
N THR A 108 15.52 5.65 2.90
CA THR A 108 15.83 4.71 3.98
C THR A 108 14.67 4.58 4.97
N TRP A 109 14.93 4.04 6.14
CA TRP A 109 13.96 3.93 7.22
C TRP A 109 13.29 5.28 7.52
N ALA A 110 11.97 5.23 7.65
CA ALA A 110 11.14 6.33 8.11
C ALA A 110 10.46 5.83 9.39
N ASP A 111 10.63 6.55 10.49
CA ASP A 111 10.19 6.20 11.84
C ASP A 111 9.97 7.49 12.65
N PRO A 112 9.49 7.45 13.91
CA PRO A 112 9.23 8.66 14.69
C PRO A 112 10.45 9.54 14.96
N GLY A 113 11.67 9.01 14.81
CA GLY A 113 12.93 9.74 14.94
C GLY A 113 13.56 10.13 13.62
N ASN A 114 13.10 9.59 12.48
CA ASN A 114 13.66 9.87 11.16
C ASN A 114 12.56 9.92 10.09
N GLN A 115 12.38 11.07 9.44
CA GLN A 115 11.48 11.20 8.29
C GLN A 115 12.18 11.97 7.15
N THR A 116 13.45 11.65 6.94
CA THR A 116 14.31 12.36 5.97
C THR A 116 13.74 12.26 4.56
N LYS A 117 13.66 13.39 3.85
CA LYS A 117 13.26 13.40 2.44
C LYS A 117 14.21 12.54 1.58
N PRO A 118 13.72 11.95 0.48
CA PRO A 118 14.61 11.37 -0.52
C PRO A 118 15.59 12.43 -1.02
N SER A 119 16.83 12.04 -1.35
CA SER A 119 17.85 12.98 -1.80
C SER A 119 17.47 13.70 -3.09
N ALA A 120 16.63 13.07 -3.93
CA ALA A 120 16.06 13.70 -5.12
C ALA A 120 15.14 14.91 -4.80
N TRP A 121 14.65 15.03 -3.56
CA TRP A 121 13.67 16.02 -3.13
C TRP A 121 14.21 17.04 -2.12
N GLU A 122 15.48 16.91 -1.69
CA GLU A 122 16.08 17.76 -0.66
C GLU A 122 16.01 19.26 -1.00
N ALA A 123 16.28 19.61 -2.26
CA ALA A 123 16.37 20.98 -2.74
C ALA A 123 15.08 21.55 -3.36
N LEU A 124 13.98 20.79 -3.33
CA LEU A 124 12.70 21.25 -3.88
C LEU A 124 12.05 22.27 -2.93
N ASP A 125 11.40 23.28 -3.52
CA ASP A 125 10.46 24.10 -2.76
C ASP A 125 9.19 23.29 -2.44
N PHE A 126 8.37 23.82 -1.53
CA PHE A 126 7.21 23.10 -1.00
C PHE A 126 6.16 22.74 -2.07
N GLU A 127 5.94 23.64 -3.04
CA GLU A 127 4.99 23.40 -4.14
C GLU A 127 5.48 22.25 -5.03
N THR A 128 6.75 22.30 -5.46
CA THR A 128 7.36 21.26 -6.28
C THR A 128 7.50 19.93 -5.53
N LEU A 129 7.76 19.97 -4.22
CA LEU A 129 7.77 18.80 -3.35
C LEU A 129 6.39 18.13 -3.32
N SER A 130 5.33 18.90 -3.10
CA SER A 130 3.95 18.40 -3.06
C SER A 130 3.56 17.74 -4.39
N ASP A 131 3.88 18.36 -5.51
CA ASP A 131 3.68 17.77 -6.84
C ASP A 131 4.50 16.50 -7.05
N SER A 132 5.74 16.48 -6.56
CA SER A 132 6.62 15.29 -6.64
C SER A 132 6.05 14.13 -5.84
N VAL A 133 5.47 14.37 -4.66
CA VAL A 133 4.77 13.37 -3.84
C VAL A 133 3.61 12.77 -4.62
N PHE A 134 2.75 13.60 -5.22
CA PHE A 134 1.64 13.13 -6.07
C PHE A 134 2.14 12.24 -7.22
N HIS A 135 3.11 12.74 -7.99
CA HIS A 135 3.61 12.03 -9.17
C HIS A 135 4.34 10.74 -8.83
N TYR A 136 5.08 10.72 -7.72
CA TYR A 136 5.74 9.52 -7.24
C TYR A 136 4.72 8.44 -6.86
N THR A 137 3.72 8.78 -6.05
CA THR A 137 2.67 7.84 -5.64
C THR A 137 1.88 7.33 -6.84
N LYS A 138 1.55 8.21 -7.78
CA LYS A 138 0.88 7.84 -9.04
C LYS A 138 1.71 6.88 -9.87
N ASN A 139 3.00 7.13 -10.01
CA ASN A 139 3.90 6.26 -10.75
C ASN A 139 3.99 4.87 -10.09
N VAL A 140 4.18 4.81 -8.77
CA VAL A 140 4.20 3.55 -8.00
C VAL A 140 2.94 2.74 -8.27
N VAL A 141 1.75 3.30 -8.02
CA VAL A 141 0.47 2.61 -8.22
C VAL A 141 0.27 2.20 -9.68
N THR A 142 0.67 3.04 -10.63
CA THR A 142 0.60 2.71 -12.07
C THR A 142 1.48 1.50 -12.41
N LYS A 143 2.67 1.36 -11.82
CA LYS A 143 3.54 0.19 -12.05
C LYS A 143 2.93 -1.09 -11.49
N PHE A 144 2.37 -1.05 -10.28
CA PHE A 144 1.64 -2.19 -9.72
C PHE A 144 0.43 -2.58 -10.57
N LYS A 145 -0.36 -1.59 -11.01
CA LYS A 145 -1.52 -1.81 -11.89
C LYS A 145 -1.11 -2.45 -13.21
N ALA A 146 -0.03 -1.96 -13.82
CA ALA A 146 0.50 -2.53 -15.07
C ALA A 146 1.04 -3.97 -14.89
N GLN A 147 1.58 -4.28 -13.71
CA GLN A 147 2.04 -5.62 -13.36
C GLN A 147 0.89 -6.59 -13.02
N GLY A 148 -0.29 -6.08 -12.67
CA GLY A 148 -1.45 -6.87 -12.25
C GLY A 148 -1.49 -7.19 -10.75
N THR A 149 -0.62 -6.58 -9.94
CA THR A 149 -0.39 -6.88 -8.51
C THR A 149 -0.82 -5.72 -7.61
N LEU A 150 -1.94 -5.05 -7.94
CA LEU A 150 -2.38 -3.83 -7.25
C LEU A 150 -2.52 -4.08 -5.73
N PRO A 151 -1.87 -3.28 -4.86
CA PRO A 151 -2.00 -3.45 -3.42
C PRO A 151 -3.44 -3.30 -2.95
N LYS A 152 -3.85 -4.16 -2.02
CA LYS A 152 -5.15 -4.11 -1.32
C LYS A 152 -5.22 -2.92 -0.37
N PHE A 153 -4.08 -2.60 0.25
CA PHE A 153 -3.93 -1.48 1.18
C PHE A 153 -2.67 -0.68 0.81
N ILE A 154 -2.71 0.63 1.01
CA ILE A 154 -1.55 1.51 0.86
C ILE A 154 -1.44 2.36 2.12
N GLN A 155 -0.27 2.35 2.76
CA GLN A 155 0.09 3.25 3.84
C GLN A 155 0.83 4.46 3.25
N ILE A 156 0.40 5.66 3.63
CA ILE A 156 1.03 6.92 3.22
C ILE A 156 1.93 7.39 4.35
N GLY A 157 3.25 7.17 4.20
CA GLY A 157 4.22 7.38 5.25
C GLY A 157 4.25 6.24 6.26
N ASN A 158 5.38 6.06 6.94
CA ASN A 158 5.52 5.09 8.04
C ASN A 158 5.75 5.82 9.35
N GLU A 159 4.97 5.49 10.37
CA GLU A 159 5.09 6.02 11.74
C GLU A 159 5.26 7.56 11.75
N THR A 160 4.31 8.24 11.12
CA THR A 160 4.34 9.69 10.87
C THR A 160 3.83 10.49 12.06
N ASP A 161 4.19 10.08 13.28
CA ASP A 161 3.73 10.68 14.53
C ASP A 161 3.99 12.20 14.58
N CYS A 162 5.15 12.61 14.06
CA CYS A 162 5.56 14.00 13.88
C CYS A 162 5.53 14.44 12.41
N GLY A 163 4.67 13.83 11.59
CA GLY A 163 4.56 14.06 10.14
C GLY A 163 5.61 13.30 9.34
N PHE A 164 5.79 13.66 8.06
CA PHE A 164 6.75 13.03 7.14
C PHE A 164 7.43 14.08 6.24
N LEU A 165 8.50 13.72 5.53
CA LEU A 165 9.26 14.62 4.65
C LEU A 165 9.80 15.85 5.40
N TRP A 166 10.57 15.62 6.46
CA TRP A 166 11.08 16.72 7.28
C TRP A 166 12.13 17.56 6.52
N PRO A 167 12.16 18.89 6.75
CA PRO A 167 11.35 19.64 7.72
C PRO A 167 9.95 20.04 7.22
N ASP A 168 9.66 19.92 5.92
CA ASP A 168 8.46 20.47 5.27
C ASP A 168 7.13 19.96 5.84
N GLY A 169 7.09 18.71 6.31
CA GLY A 169 5.92 18.13 6.99
C GLY A 169 6.10 17.88 8.48
N TYR A 170 7.14 18.40 9.14
CA TYR A 170 7.36 18.18 10.58
C TYR A 170 6.37 18.99 11.43
N VAL A 171 5.62 18.39 12.35
CA VAL A 171 4.55 19.08 13.14
C VAL A 171 4.75 19.04 14.66
N CYS A 172 5.88 18.54 15.13
CA CYS A 172 6.20 18.47 16.56
C CYS A 172 6.99 19.69 17.05
N ASP A 173 7.20 19.76 18.37
CA ASP A 173 8.02 20.78 19.04
C ASP A 173 7.69 22.21 18.59
N GLU A 174 8.68 23.01 18.19
CA GLU A 174 8.51 24.40 17.74
C GLU A 174 7.66 24.53 16.48
N SER A 175 7.52 23.44 15.72
CA SER A 175 6.78 23.38 14.46
C SER A 175 5.32 22.99 14.64
N ASN A 176 4.85 22.79 15.88
CA ASN A 176 3.43 22.57 16.18
C ASN A 176 2.61 23.87 16.02
N THR A 177 2.32 24.22 14.76
CA THR A 177 1.64 25.46 14.35
C THR A 177 0.59 25.18 13.28
N ASP A 178 -0.45 26.01 13.18
CA ASP A 178 -1.52 25.86 12.19
C ASP A 178 -0.99 25.79 10.75
N THR A 179 -0.01 26.63 10.41
CA THR A 179 0.63 26.64 9.08
C THR A 179 1.28 25.30 8.78
N GLN A 180 1.95 24.71 9.76
CA GLN A 180 2.69 23.48 9.55
C GLN A 180 1.77 22.26 9.50
N TRP A 181 0.68 22.25 10.26
CA TRP A 181 -0.40 21.27 10.10
C TRP A 181 -1.08 21.38 8.72
N GLN A 182 -1.24 22.60 8.18
CA GLN A 182 -1.73 22.80 6.81
C GLN A 182 -0.74 22.22 5.77
N ASN A 183 0.56 22.47 5.93
CA ASN A 183 1.59 21.90 5.07
C ASN A 183 1.56 20.37 5.07
N LEU A 184 1.52 19.75 6.26
CA LEU A 184 1.41 18.30 6.39
C LEU A 184 0.13 17.76 5.72
N GLY A 185 -0.99 18.46 5.89
CA GLY A 185 -2.26 18.12 5.22
C GLY A 185 -2.17 18.17 3.69
N ILE A 186 -1.46 19.16 3.13
CA ILE A 186 -1.22 19.26 1.68
C ILE A 186 -0.41 18.06 1.19
N LEU A 187 0.67 17.70 1.89
CA LEU A 187 1.51 16.55 1.53
C LEU A 187 0.70 15.23 1.54
N PHE A 188 -0.10 14.99 2.59
CA PHE A 188 -0.98 13.81 2.64
C PHE A 188 -2.01 13.81 1.50
N ASN A 189 -2.64 14.94 1.23
CA ASN A 189 -3.63 15.04 0.16
C ASN A 189 -3.02 14.74 -1.22
N HIS A 190 -1.84 15.30 -1.52
CA HIS A 190 -1.13 15.00 -2.76
C HIS A 190 -0.77 13.51 -2.88
N ALA A 191 -0.27 12.91 -1.79
CA ALA A 191 0.02 11.48 -1.74
C ALA A 191 -1.23 10.62 -1.99
N ILE A 192 -2.34 10.93 -1.32
CA ILE A 192 -3.62 10.21 -1.47
C ILE A 192 -4.19 10.38 -2.87
N SER A 193 -4.15 11.59 -3.43
CA SER A 193 -4.59 11.87 -4.80
C SER A 193 -3.78 11.09 -5.84
N GLY A 194 -2.51 10.80 -5.57
CA GLY A 194 -1.69 9.95 -6.43
C GLY A 194 -2.18 8.49 -6.52
N ILE A 195 -2.96 8.00 -5.56
CA ILE A 195 -3.50 6.63 -5.58
C ILE A 195 -4.66 6.49 -6.58
N GLN A 196 -5.47 7.55 -6.74
CA GLN A 196 -6.72 7.55 -7.51
C GLN A 196 -6.50 7.41 -9.02
#